data_AF-A0A961BYQ0-F1
#
_entry.id   AF-A0A961BYQ0-F1
#
_cell.length_a   1.000
_cell.length_b   1.000
_cell.length_c   1.000
_cell.angle_alpha   90.00
_cell.angle_beta   90.00
_cell.angle_gamma   90.00
#
_symmetry.space_group_name_H-M   'P 1'
#
loop_
_entity.id
_entity.type
_entity.pdbx_description
1 polymer ?
#
loop_
_entity_poly.entity_id
_entity_poly.type
_entity_poly.pdbx_seq_one_letter_code
_entity_poly.pdbx_strand_id
1 'polypeptide(L)'
;MLLDRMDAYLRDSDACLAASAGGHFERLFIERGMPGMFGVGAAAANRAHDKMRDDDEDRQAQDEAKGHVAAAVSAVSQQLSSTAAELGDSAERLDAAAGAARQEADQAMVIMTELGTASAHIGEAVRLISQVAGQTRLLSLNATIEAARAGEAGKGFAVVAGEVKNLADETSASSDEITDQVQEAQAAAERAGMAIAAISGSIQEIVDQVGGIRGHVSGRGGLTELARELQGHMAAFAAATSSAAGTTSH
;
A
#
# COMPACT_ATOMS: atom_id res chain seq x y z
N MET A 1 -11.32 5.76 -86.26
CA MET A 1 -10.04 6.41 -85.86
C MET A 1 -10.19 7.29 -84.62
N LEU A 2 -10.93 8.40 -84.63
CA LEU A 2 -11.10 9.24 -83.42
C LEU A 2 -12.10 8.64 -82.42
N LEU A 3 -13.23 8.11 -82.92
CA LEU A 3 -14.26 7.40 -82.12
C LEU A 3 -13.72 6.14 -81.44
N ASP A 4 -13.01 5.27 -82.16
CA ASP A 4 -12.41 4.05 -81.56
C ASP A 4 -11.40 4.37 -80.45
N ARG A 5 -10.69 5.49 -80.56
CA ARG A 5 -9.74 5.96 -79.53
C ARG A 5 -10.45 6.54 -78.32
N MET A 6 -11.57 7.23 -78.53
CA MET A 6 -12.42 7.70 -77.44
C MET A 6 -13.06 6.54 -76.69
N ASP A 7 -13.54 5.52 -77.41
CA ASP A 7 -14.16 4.32 -76.84
C ASP A 7 -13.14 3.47 -76.06
N ALA A 8 -11.94 3.30 -76.62
CA ALA A 8 -10.82 2.67 -75.91
C ALA A 8 -10.41 3.43 -74.65
N TYR A 9 -10.35 4.77 -74.71
CA TYR A 9 -10.07 5.62 -73.54
C TYR A 9 -11.15 5.49 -72.48
N LEU A 10 -12.43 5.59 -72.84
CA LEU A 10 -13.54 5.51 -71.90
C LEU A 10 -13.63 4.14 -71.22
N ARG A 11 -13.43 3.06 -71.97
CA ARG A 11 -13.46 1.69 -71.43
C ARG A 11 -12.29 1.39 -70.50
N ASP A 12 -11.09 1.88 -70.82
CA ASP A 12 -9.93 1.74 -69.95
C ASP A 12 -10.05 2.62 -68.70
N SER A 13 -10.62 3.82 -68.85
CA SER A 13 -10.93 4.73 -67.74
C SER A 13 -11.93 4.11 -66.77
N ASP A 14 -13.03 3.58 -67.28
CA ASP A 14 -14.08 2.93 -66.48
C ASP A 14 -13.51 1.74 -65.71
N ALA A 15 -12.69 0.91 -66.37
CA ALA A 15 -12.06 -0.24 -65.74
C ALA A 15 -11.03 0.14 -64.65
N CYS A 16 -10.22 1.19 -64.85
CA CYS A 16 -9.25 1.64 -63.85
C CYS A 16 -9.94 2.33 -62.67
N LEU A 17 -10.97 3.14 -62.92
CA LEU A 17 -11.75 3.80 -61.87
C LEU A 17 -12.54 2.78 -61.05
N ALA A 18 -13.13 1.77 -61.69
CA ALA A 18 -13.82 0.68 -60.98
C ALA A 18 -12.86 -0.14 -60.10
N ALA A 19 -11.64 -0.40 -60.58
CA ALA A 19 -10.61 -1.07 -59.78
C ALA A 19 -10.16 -0.21 -58.58
N SER A 20 -9.93 1.08 -58.80
CA SER A 20 -9.57 2.04 -57.74
C SER A 20 -10.66 2.20 -56.69
N ALA A 21 -11.93 2.21 -57.10
CA ALA A 21 -13.08 2.24 -56.20
C ALA A 21 -13.18 0.96 -55.34
N GLY A 22 -12.60 -0.16 -55.80
CA GLY A 22 -12.46 -1.39 -55.03
C GLY A 22 -11.17 -1.50 -54.22
N GLY A 23 -10.35 -0.45 -54.15
CA GLY A 23 -9.04 -0.47 -53.46
C GLY A 23 -7.92 -1.18 -54.24
N HIS A 24 -8.14 -1.48 -55.53
CA HIS A 24 -7.15 -2.15 -56.37
C HIS A 24 -6.42 -1.15 -57.27
N PHE A 25 -5.21 -0.76 -56.85
CA PHE A 25 -4.40 0.26 -57.54
C PHE A 25 -3.35 -0.32 -58.50
N GLU A 26 -3.47 -1.57 -58.92
CA GLU A 26 -2.45 -2.26 -59.74
C GLU A 26 -2.53 -1.91 -61.24
N ARG A 27 -3.67 -1.33 -61.70
CA ARG A 27 -3.93 -1.06 -63.12
C ARG A 27 -3.82 0.44 -63.43
N LEU A 28 -2.87 0.79 -64.30
CA LEU A 28 -2.66 2.15 -64.81
C LEU A 28 -3.31 2.35 -66.19
N PHE A 29 -3.69 3.59 -66.49
CA PHE A 29 -4.17 4.02 -67.80
C PHE A 29 -3.06 3.91 -68.84
N ILE A 30 -3.43 3.48 -70.05
CA ILE A 30 -2.49 3.34 -71.16
C ILE A 30 -2.05 4.73 -71.66
N GLU A 31 -0.85 5.18 -71.34
CA GLU A 31 -0.34 6.47 -71.85
C GLU A 31 0.20 6.38 -73.29
N ARG A 32 0.70 5.19 -73.67
CA ARG A 32 1.44 4.99 -74.92
C ARG A 32 0.48 4.92 -76.11
N GLY A 33 0.49 5.97 -76.95
CA GLY A 33 -0.31 6.03 -78.18
C GLY A 33 -1.50 6.99 -78.14
N MET A 34 -1.70 7.73 -77.03
CA MET A 34 -2.73 8.76 -76.89
C MET A 34 -2.19 10.17 -77.23
N PRO A 35 -2.59 10.79 -78.36
CA PRO A 35 -2.12 12.11 -78.75
C PRO A 35 -2.90 13.25 -78.07
N GLY A 36 -2.22 14.37 -77.81
CA GLY A 36 -2.85 15.62 -77.34
C GLY A 36 -3.50 15.51 -75.96
N MET A 37 -4.72 16.04 -75.80
CA MET A 37 -5.42 16.12 -74.52
C MET A 37 -5.74 14.75 -73.88
N PHE A 38 -5.88 13.69 -74.68
CA PHE A 38 -6.11 12.33 -74.15
C PHE A 38 -4.88 11.78 -73.42
N GLY A 39 -3.66 12.06 -73.91
CA GLY A 39 -2.43 11.68 -73.22
C GLY A 39 -2.20 12.48 -71.94
N VAL A 40 -2.55 13.78 -71.94
CA VAL A 40 -2.52 14.62 -70.73
C VAL A 40 -3.53 14.14 -69.68
N GLY A 41 -4.73 13.75 -70.11
CA GLY A 41 -5.77 13.16 -69.27
C GLY A 41 -5.35 11.81 -68.67
N ALA A 42 -4.79 10.90 -69.47
CA ALA A 42 -4.29 9.61 -69.00
C ALA A 42 -3.16 9.77 -67.97
N ALA A 43 -2.19 10.66 -68.22
CA ALA A 43 -1.12 10.94 -67.27
C ALA A 43 -1.64 11.61 -65.98
N ALA A 44 -2.67 12.45 -66.06
CA ALA A 44 -3.32 13.03 -64.89
C ALA A 44 -4.10 11.98 -64.09
N ALA A 45 -4.76 11.04 -64.76
CA ALA A 45 -5.45 9.93 -64.13
C ALA A 45 -4.47 8.99 -63.42
N ASN A 46 -3.34 8.65 -64.05
CA ASN A 46 -2.28 7.86 -63.40
C ASN A 46 -1.68 8.56 -62.18
N ARG A 47 -1.43 9.87 -62.23
CA ARG A 47 -0.98 10.62 -61.03
C ARG A 47 -2.02 10.62 -59.91
N ALA A 48 -3.31 10.75 -60.24
CA ALA A 48 -4.37 10.67 -59.26
C ALA A 48 -4.46 9.26 -58.66
N HIS A 49 -4.27 8.24 -59.49
CA HIS A 49 -4.26 6.83 -59.11
C HIS A 49 -3.11 6.48 -58.15
N ASP A 50 -1.88 6.90 -58.47
CA ASP A 50 -0.73 6.75 -57.55
C ASP A 50 -0.99 7.45 -56.22
N LYS A 51 -1.55 8.67 -56.26
CA LYS A 51 -1.93 9.38 -55.03
C LYS A 51 -3.00 8.64 -54.22
N MET A 52 -4.01 8.08 -54.89
CA MET A 52 -5.05 7.29 -54.20
C MET A 52 -4.48 6.02 -53.58
N ARG A 53 -3.52 5.36 -54.23
CA ARG A 53 -2.80 4.22 -53.66
C ARG A 53 -2.04 4.62 -52.41
N ASP A 54 -1.23 5.67 -52.49
CA ASP A 54 -0.44 6.14 -51.36
C ASP A 54 -1.36 6.60 -50.19
N ASP A 55 -2.47 7.28 -50.49
CA ASP A 55 -3.48 7.68 -49.51
C ASP A 55 -4.19 6.45 -48.87
N ASP A 56 -4.42 5.36 -49.61
CA ASP A 56 -5.00 4.12 -49.10
C ASP A 56 -4.02 3.33 -48.22
N GLU A 57 -2.76 3.20 -48.66
CA GLU A 57 -1.67 2.59 -47.86
C GLU A 57 -1.49 3.35 -46.53
N ASP A 58 -1.47 4.69 -46.56
CA ASP A 58 -1.41 5.53 -45.37
C ASP A 58 -2.64 5.34 -44.47
N ARG A 59 -3.84 5.20 -45.05
CA ARG A 59 -5.06 4.92 -44.28
C ARG A 59 -5.01 3.56 -43.59
N GLN A 60 -4.57 2.51 -44.29
CA GLN A 60 -4.44 1.17 -43.72
C GLN A 60 -3.43 1.18 -42.56
N ALA A 61 -2.26 1.78 -42.77
CA ALA A 61 -1.25 1.91 -41.72
C ALA A 61 -1.77 2.70 -40.50
N GLN A 62 -2.55 3.76 -40.72
CA GLN A 62 -3.19 4.50 -39.64
C GLN A 62 -4.25 3.67 -38.91
N ASP A 63 -5.06 2.88 -39.61
CA ASP A 63 -6.11 2.08 -38.98
C ASP A 63 -5.52 0.92 -38.17
N GLU A 64 -4.44 0.30 -38.65
CA GLU A 64 -3.65 -0.67 -37.87
C GLU A 64 -3.04 -0.02 -36.62
N ALA A 65 -2.40 1.15 -36.77
CA ALA A 65 -1.81 1.88 -35.64
C ALA A 65 -2.87 2.27 -34.60
N LYS A 66 -4.05 2.73 -35.03
CA LYS A 66 -5.19 3.01 -34.15
C LYS A 66 -5.64 1.75 -33.41
N GLY A 67 -5.76 0.62 -34.11
CA GLY A 67 -6.11 -0.68 -33.51
C GLY A 67 -5.11 -1.11 -32.43
N HIS A 68 -3.82 -0.97 -32.70
CA HIS A 68 -2.76 -1.25 -31.73
C HIS A 68 -2.84 -0.35 -30.50
N VAL A 69 -3.02 0.96 -30.68
CA VAL A 69 -3.17 1.91 -29.56
C VAL A 69 -4.41 1.57 -28.72
N ALA A 70 -5.55 1.28 -29.37
CA ALA A 70 -6.78 0.91 -28.66
C ALA A 70 -6.60 -0.36 -27.81
N ALA A 71 -5.98 -1.39 -28.38
CA ALA A 71 -5.70 -2.64 -27.68
C ALA A 71 -4.73 -2.43 -26.51
N ALA A 72 -3.66 -1.65 -26.70
CA ALA A 72 -2.69 -1.35 -25.67
C ALA A 72 -3.31 -0.59 -24.49
N VAL A 73 -4.09 0.46 -24.77
CA VAL A 73 -4.77 1.25 -23.73
C VAL A 73 -5.83 0.42 -23.01
N SER A 74 -6.57 -0.44 -23.72
CA SER A 74 -7.54 -1.36 -23.11
C SER A 74 -6.86 -2.32 -22.13
N ALA A 75 -5.73 -2.92 -22.52
CA ALA A 75 -4.94 -3.79 -21.65
C ALA A 75 -4.42 -3.06 -20.41
N VAL A 76 -3.88 -1.84 -20.58
CA VAL A 76 -3.42 -1.00 -19.47
C VAL A 76 -4.59 -0.67 -18.52
N SER A 77 -5.76 -0.33 -19.06
CA SER A 77 -6.95 0.00 -18.28
C SER A 77 -7.46 -1.20 -17.47
N GLN A 78 -7.43 -2.40 -18.04
CA GLN A 78 -7.83 -3.62 -17.34
C GLN A 78 -6.82 -3.98 -16.24
N GLN A 79 -5.52 -3.86 -16.52
CA GLN A 79 -4.47 -4.06 -15.52
C GLN A 79 -4.61 -3.05 -14.39
N LEU A 80 -4.85 -1.78 -14.70
CA LEU A 80 -5.06 -0.72 -13.71
C LEU A 80 -6.26 -1.03 -12.80
N SER A 81 -7.36 -1.52 -13.36
CA SER A 81 -8.52 -1.94 -12.57
C SER A 81 -8.23 -3.13 -11.65
N SER A 82 -7.46 -4.12 -12.12
CA SER A 82 -7.04 -5.27 -11.29
C SER A 82 -6.15 -4.81 -10.14
N THR A 83 -5.14 -4.01 -10.45
CA THR A 83 -4.22 -3.45 -9.45
C THR A 83 -4.95 -2.57 -8.44
N ALA A 84 -5.92 -1.76 -8.88
CA ALA A 84 -6.75 -0.96 -7.98
C ALA A 84 -7.54 -1.83 -6.99
N ALA A 85 -8.16 -2.92 -7.47
CA ALA A 85 -8.87 -3.86 -6.61
C ALA A 85 -7.93 -4.56 -5.60
N GLU A 86 -6.77 -5.05 -6.06
CA GLU A 86 -5.76 -5.68 -5.20
C GLU A 86 -5.22 -4.72 -4.12
N LEU A 87 -5.01 -3.45 -4.47
CA LEU A 87 -4.62 -2.43 -3.50
C LEU A 87 -5.74 -2.14 -2.50
N GLY A 88 -7.00 -2.12 -2.96
CA GLY A 88 -8.18 -1.99 -2.10
C GLY A 88 -8.24 -3.10 -1.06
N ASP A 89 -8.17 -4.36 -1.50
CA ASP A 89 -8.16 -5.53 -0.62
C ASP A 89 -6.96 -5.51 0.34
N SER A 90 -5.78 -5.14 -0.15
CA SER A 90 -4.58 -5.01 0.68
C SER A 90 -4.74 -3.94 1.75
N ALA A 91 -5.34 -2.80 1.41
CA ALA A 91 -5.62 -1.73 2.34
C ALA A 91 -6.62 -2.18 3.43
N GLU A 92 -7.69 -2.90 3.07
CA GLU A 92 -8.63 -3.45 4.05
C GLU A 92 -7.97 -4.46 5.00
N ARG A 93 -7.10 -5.33 4.48
CA ARG A 93 -6.34 -6.28 5.32
C ARG A 93 -5.38 -5.58 6.26
N LEU A 94 -4.72 -4.51 5.80
CA LEU A 94 -3.81 -3.71 6.64
C LEU A 94 -4.58 -2.96 7.72
N ASP A 95 -5.75 -2.40 7.41
CA ASP A 95 -6.63 -1.74 8.38
C ASP A 95 -7.05 -2.71 9.50
N ALA A 96 -7.49 -3.91 9.14
CA ALA A 96 -7.85 -4.95 10.10
C ALA A 96 -6.66 -5.38 10.96
N ALA A 97 -5.48 -5.56 10.35
CA ALA A 97 -4.25 -5.92 11.09
C ALA A 97 -3.81 -4.82 12.05
N ALA A 98 -3.87 -3.55 11.61
CA ALA A 98 -3.55 -2.40 12.46
C ALA A 98 -4.55 -2.26 13.62
N GLY A 99 -5.83 -2.50 13.38
CA GLY A 99 -6.86 -2.54 14.43
C GLY A 99 -6.59 -3.62 15.48
N ALA A 100 -6.22 -4.83 15.05
CA ALA A 100 -5.85 -5.92 15.96
C ALA A 100 -4.58 -5.57 16.77
N ALA A 101 -3.53 -5.07 16.10
CA ALA A 101 -2.29 -4.66 16.75
C ALA A 101 -2.52 -3.55 17.80
N ARG A 102 -3.43 -2.60 17.50
CA ARG A 102 -3.82 -1.56 18.46
C ARG A 102 -4.47 -2.16 19.71
N GLN A 103 -5.39 -3.11 19.53
CA GLN A 103 -6.05 -3.77 20.65
C GLN A 103 -5.05 -4.54 21.52
N GLU A 104 -4.07 -5.20 20.91
CA GLU A 104 -2.98 -5.87 21.64
C GLU A 104 -2.11 -4.88 22.41
N ALA A 105 -1.75 -3.75 21.81
CA ALA A 105 -0.98 -2.69 22.46
C ALA A 105 -1.74 -2.07 23.65
N ASP A 106 -3.04 -1.81 23.50
CA ASP A 106 -3.91 -1.29 24.57
C ASP A 106 -3.97 -2.30 25.74
N GLN A 107 -4.11 -3.60 25.47
CA GLN A 107 -4.07 -4.63 26.51
C GLN A 107 -2.72 -4.70 27.20
N ALA A 108 -1.62 -4.64 26.46
CA ALA A 108 -0.27 -4.62 27.03
C ALA A 108 -0.06 -3.42 27.95
N MET A 109 -0.60 -2.24 27.59
CA MET A 109 -0.54 -1.04 28.41
C MET A 109 -1.33 -1.19 29.73
N VAL A 110 -2.49 -1.84 29.70
CA VAL A 110 -3.23 -2.19 30.93
C VAL A 110 -2.41 -3.10 31.83
N ILE A 111 -1.82 -4.17 31.28
CA ILE A 111 -0.98 -5.12 32.03
C ILE A 111 0.22 -4.41 32.68
N MET A 112 0.89 -3.49 31.97
CA MET A 112 2.01 -2.72 32.54
C MET A 112 1.55 -1.80 33.68
N THR A 113 0.35 -1.21 33.57
CA THR A 113 -0.22 -0.37 34.63
C THR A 113 -0.56 -1.19 35.87
N GLU A 114 -1.15 -2.38 35.68
CA GLU A 114 -1.44 -3.34 36.75
C GLU A 114 -0.15 -3.82 37.41
N LEU A 115 0.88 -4.14 36.62
CA LEU A 115 2.21 -4.52 37.13
C LEU A 115 2.83 -3.41 37.97
N GLY A 116 2.80 -2.16 37.50
CA GLY A 116 3.31 -1.01 38.25
C GLY A 116 2.59 -0.82 39.59
N THR A 117 1.27 -0.99 39.59
CA THR A 117 0.44 -0.93 40.81
C THR A 117 0.78 -2.06 41.78
N ALA A 118 0.89 -3.30 41.29
CA ALA A 118 1.25 -4.46 42.09
C ALA A 118 2.65 -4.31 42.71
N SER A 119 3.63 -3.86 41.94
CA SER A 119 4.98 -3.57 42.43
C SER A 119 4.98 -2.46 43.51
N ALA A 120 4.14 -1.43 43.37
CA ALA A 120 4.01 -0.40 44.40
C ALA A 120 3.47 -0.95 45.72
N HIS A 121 2.47 -1.84 45.67
CA HIS A 121 1.96 -2.53 46.86
C HIS A 121 3.02 -3.43 47.52
N ILE A 122 3.81 -4.14 46.72
CA ILE A 122 4.94 -4.94 47.24
C ILE A 122 5.95 -4.02 47.93
N GLY A 123 6.32 -2.89 47.31
CA GLY A 123 7.24 -1.92 47.91
C GLY A 123 6.73 -1.37 49.26
N GLU A 124 5.43 -1.11 49.38
CA GLU A 124 4.82 -0.72 50.64
C GLU A 124 4.90 -1.83 51.71
N ALA A 125 4.62 -3.08 51.35
CA ALA A 125 4.71 -4.21 52.26
C ALA A 125 6.15 -4.44 52.73
N VAL A 126 7.13 -4.37 51.84
CA VAL A 126 8.57 -4.54 52.16
C VAL A 126 9.05 -3.42 53.09
N ARG A 127 8.62 -2.18 52.87
CA ARG A 127 8.90 -1.06 53.77
C ARG A 127 8.32 -1.30 55.18
N LEU A 128 7.12 -1.87 55.29
CA LEU A 128 6.55 -2.25 56.59
C LEU A 128 7.38 -3.35 57.27
N ILE A 129 7.84 -4.36 56.52
CA ILE A 129 8.71 -5.42 57.03
C ILE A 129 10.02 -4.82 57.58
N SER A 130 10.67 -3.92 56.83
CA SER A 130 11.88 -3.24 57.27
C SER A 130 11.65 -2.42 58.56
N GLN A 131 10.49 -1.77 58.69
CA GLN A 131 10.11 -1.08 59.94
C GLN A 131 9.92 -2.04 61.13
N VAL A 132 9.25 -3.18 60.91
CA VAL A 132 9.05 -4.22 61.95
C VAL A 132 10.39 -4.83 62.37
N ALA A 133 11.29 -5.09 61.43
CA ALA A 133 12.65 -5.56 61.71
C ALA A 133 13.41 -4.54 62.56
N GLY A 134 13.37 -3.24 62.20
CA GLY A 134 13.96 -2.16 63.00
C GLY A 134 13.41 -2.07 64.42
N GLN A 135 12.09 -2.21 64.60
CA GLN A 135 11.48 -2.26 65.94
C GLN A 135 11.91 -3.50 66.73
N THR A 136 11.98 -4.66 66.07
CA THR A 136 12.39 -5.93 66.68
C THR A 136 13.86 -5.87 67.12
N ARG A 137 14.71 -5.21 66.34
CA ARG A 137 16.10 -4.90 66.70
C ARG A 137 16.20 -4.05 67.97
N LEU A 138 15.35 -3.03 68.11
CA LEU A 138 15.31 -2.19 69.31
C LEU A 138 14.78 -2.95 70.54
N LEU A 139 13.74 -3.78 70.36
CA LEU A 139 13.19 -4.63 71.41
C LEU A 139 14.22 -5.64 71.93
N SER A 140 14.93 -6.31 71.02
CA SER A 140 15.99 -7.26 71.38
C SER A 140 17.16 -6.57 72.08
N LEU A 141 17.55 -5.38 71.64
CA LEU A 141 18.58 -4.59 72.33
C LEU A 141 18.18 -4.26 73.77
N ASN A 142 16.94 -3.84 74.01
CA ASN A 142 16.42 -3.60 75.36
C ASN A 142 16.43 -4.87 76.21
N ALA A 143 16.07 -6.02 75.62
CA ALA A 143 16.14 -7.31 76.29
C ALA A 143 17.59 -7.72 76.64
N THR A 144 18.56 -7.43 75.76
CA THR A 144 19.99 -7.65 76.04
C THR A 144 20.46 -6.81 77.22
N ILE A 145 20.03 -5.54 77.30
CA ILE A 145 20.37 -4.63 78.42
C ILE A 145 19.81 -5.17 79.74
N GLU A 146 18.55 -5.58 79.77
CA GLU A 146 17.92 -6.08 81.00
C GLU A 146 18.48 -7.46 81.41
N ALA A 147 18.81 -8.31 80.44
CA ALA A 147 19.51 -9.57 80.69
C ALA A 147 20.90 -9.36 81.32
N ALA A 148 21.65 -8.35 80.85
CA ALA A 148 22.92 -7.98 81.47
C ALA A 148 22.72 -7.47 82.91
N ARG A 149 21.64 -6.73 83.17
CA ARG A 149 21.28 -6.22 84.49
C ARG A 149 20.93 -7.32 85.50
N ALA A 150 20.34 -8.41 85.03
CA ALA A 150 20.02 -9.60 85.83
C ALA A 150 21.25 -10.47 86.18
N GLY A 151 22.44 -10.16 85.64
CA GLY A 151 23.68 -10.87 85.95
C GLY A 151 23.67 -12.34 85.50
N GLU A 152 24.10 -13.26 86.39
CA GLU A 152 24.15 -14.70 86.09
C GLU A 152 22.79 -15.30 85.71
N ALA A 153 21.70 -14.80 86.31
CA ALA A 153 20.34 -15.28 86.02
C ALA A 153 19.84 -14.88 84.61
N GLY A 154 20.44 -13.85 84.01
CA GLY A 154 20.07 -13.33 82.69
C GLY A 154 20.82 -13.96 81.50
N LYS A 155 21.84 -14.80 81.72
CA LYS A 155 22.69 -15.32 80.64
C LYS A 155 21.93 -16.02 79.52
N GLY A 156 20.92 -16.83 79.84
CA GLY A 156 20.08 -17.50 78.83
C GLY A 156 19.25 -16.50 78.01
N PHE A 157 18.70 -15.48 78.66
CA PHE A 157 17.95 -14.41 77.98
C PHE A 157 18.85 -13.56 77.10
N ALA A 158 20.10 -13.32 77.50
CA ALA A 158 21.06 -12.57 76.69
C ALA A 158 21.37 -13.26 75.35
N VAL A 159 21.49 -14.59 75.34
CA VAL A 159 21.72 -15.38 74.11
C VAL A 159 20.51 -15.27 73.17
N VAL A 160 19.30 -15.47 73.69
CA VAL A 160 18.07 -15.36 72.89
C VAL A 160 17.90 -13.94 72.33
N ALA A 161 18.15 -12.91 73.14
CA ALA A 161 18.09 -11.53 72.69
C ALA A 161 19.11 -11.22 71.58
N GLY A 162 20.33 -11.77 71.68
CA GLY A 162 21.34 -11.68 70.62
C GLY A 162 20.90 -12.32 69.31
N GLU A 163 20.30 -13.52 69.38
CA GLU A 163 19.80 -14.22 68.20
C GLU A 163 18.65 -13.46 67.52
N VAL A 164 17.71 -12.93 68.30
CA VAL A 164 16.61 -12.09 67.78
C VAL A 164 17.15 -10.83 67.10
N LYS A 165 18.19 -10.21 67.67
CA LYS A 165 18.85 -9.06 67.06
C LYS A 165 19.47 -9.41 65.71
N ASN A 166 20.19 -10.53 65.62
CA ASN A 166 20.81 -10.97 64.37
C ASN A 166 19.76 -11.25 63.30
N LEU A 167 18.67 -11.92 63.67
CA LEU A 167 17.55 -12.22 62.76
C LEU A 167 16.86 -10.95 62.26
N ALA A 168 16.73 -9.94 63.12
CA ALA A 168 16.21 -8.64 62.74
C ALA A 168 17.15 -7.90 61.76
N ASP A 169 18.46 -7.95 61.99
CA ASP A 169 19.47 -7.34 61.12
C ASP A 169 19.47 -8.01 59.72
N GLU A 170 19.38 -9.34 59.68
CA GLU A 170 19.25 -10.11 58.43
C GLU A 170 17.94 -9.79 57.70
N THR A 171 16.82 -9.71 58.42
CA THR A 171 15.51 -9.34 57.85
C THR A 171 15.53 -7.95 57.22
N SER A 172 16.16 -6.97 57.88
CA SER A 172 16.33 -5.63 57.32
C SER A 172 17.18 -5.66 56.04
N ALA A 173 18.32 -6.34 56.05
CA ALA A 173 19.17 -6.45 54.87
C ALA A 173 18.44 -7.08 53.67
N SER A 174 17.72 -8.19 53.89
CA SER A 174 16.92 -8.80 52.82
C SER A 174 15.76 -7.90 52.35
N SER A 175 15.16 -7.11 53.25
CA SER A 175 14.11 -6.17 52.87
C SER A 175 14.65 -5.03 51.99
N ASP A 176 15.87 -4.57 52.25
CA ASP A 176 16.53 -3.56 51.42
C ASP A 176 16.84 -4.12 50.03
N GLU A 177 17.36 -5.34 49.93
CA GLU A 177 17.59 -6.02 48.64
C GLU A 177 16.30 -6.20 47.82
N ILE A 178 15.20 -6.61 48.47
CA ILE A 178 13.89 -6.73 47.81
C ILE A 178 13.39 -5.36 47.35
N THR A 179 13.64 -4.30 48.14
CA THR A 179 13.25 -2.93 47.75
C THR A 179 13.92 -2.51 46.45
N ASP A 180 15.22 -2.78 46.31
CA ASP A 180 15.97 -2.48 45.09
C ASP A 180 15.40 -3.26 43.87
N GLN A 181 15.09 -4.55 44.05
CA GLN A 181 14.48 -5.38 43.01
C GLN A 181 13.09 -4.87 42.58
N VAL A 182 12.28 -4.42 43.53
CA VAL A 182 10.96 -3.84 43.25
C VAL A 182 11.10 -2.54 42.45
N GLN A 183 12.06 -1.68 42.79
CA GLN A 183 12.33 -0.46 42.04
C GLN A 183 12.79 -0.75 40.61
N GLU A 184 13.66 -1.75 40.43
CA GLU A 184 14.08 -2.18 39.09
C GLU A 184 12.90 -2.70 38.26
N ALA A 185 12.02 -3.50 38.87
CA ALA A 185 10.81 -4.00 38.22
C ALA A 185 9.85 -2.87 37.81
N GLN A 186 9.67 -1.86 38.67
CA GLN A 186 8.87 -0.67 38.35
C GLN A 186 9.46 0.10 37.17
N ALA A 187 10.77 0.38 37.20
CA ALA A 187 11.45 1.07 36.11
C ALA A 187 11.42 0.26 34.79
N ALA A 188 11.45 -1.06 34.86
CA ALA A 188 11.26 -1.92 33.69
C ALA A 188 9.84 -1.84 33.13
N ALA A 189 8.81 -1.86 33.99
CA ALA A 189 7.41 -1.72 33.60
C ALA A 189 7.13 -0.36 32.95
N GLU A 190 7.68 0.73 33.50
CA GLU A 190 7.57 2.07 32.92
C GLU A 190 8.21 2.15 31.52
N ARG A 191 9.43 1.63 31.36
CA ARG A 191 10.10 1.57 30.05
C ARG A 191 9.32 0.75 29.03
N ALA A 192 8.75 -0.38 29.46
CA ALA A 192 7.88 -1.20 28.61
C ALA A 192 6.61 -0.42 28.21
N GLY A 193 5.98 0.29 29.15
CA GLY A 193 4.83 1.16 28.88
C GLY A 193 5.15 2.25 27.84
N MET A 194 6.31 2.91 27.95
CA MET A 194 6.75 3.89 26.94
C MET A 194 6.96 3.28 25.55
N ALA A 195 7.56 2.08 25.49
CA ALA A 195 7.74 1.37 24.22
C ALA A 195 6.39 1.00 23.58
N ILE A 196 5.43 0.54 24.38
CA ILE A 196 4.07 0.23 23.93
C ILE A 196 3.38 1.50 23.40
N ALA A 197 3.50 2.64 24.08
CA ALA A 197 2.95 3.91 23.60
C ALA A 197 3.53 4.32 22.23
N ALA A 198 4.84 4.14 22.03
CA ALA A 198 5.48 4.40 20.74
C ALA A 198 4.99 3.46 19.63
N ILE A 199 4.74 2.19 19.96
CA ILE A 199 4.13 1.21 19.05
C ILE A 199 2.71 1.65 18.68
N SER A 200 1.88 2.07 19.64
CA SER A 200 0.54 2.59 19.37
C SER A 200 0.57 3.82 18.44
N GLY A 201 1.55 4.70 18.62
CA GLY A 201 1.76 5.83 17.68
C GLY A 201 2.10 5.36 16.27
N SER A 202 3.01 4.39 16.14
CA SER A 202 3.39 3.81 14.83
C SER A 202 2.20 3.12 14.16
N ILE A 203 1.33 2.45 14.93
CA ILE A 203 0.11 1.83 14.42
C ILE A 203 -0.86 2.90 13.89
N GLN A 204 -0.98 4.04 14.58
CA GLN A 204 -1.82 5.14 14.10
C GLN A 204 -1.31 5.70 12.76
N GLU A 205 0.01 5.85 12.60
CA GLU A 205 0.60 6.26 11.32
C GLU A 205 0.28 5.27 10.19
N ILE A 206 0.29 3.96 10.48
CA ILE A 206 -0.10 2.92 9.51
C ILE A 206 -1.57 3.09 9.12
N VAL A 207 -2.48 3.30 10.08
CA VAL A 207 -3.91 3.53 9.80
C VAL A 207 -4.12 4.75 8.89
N ASP A 208 -3.40 5.84 9.16
CA ASP A 208 -3.49 7.05 8.35
C ASP A 208 -2.99 6.82 6.92
N GLN A 209 -1.88 6.09 6.74
CA GLN A 209 -1.35 5.71 5.43
C GLN A 209 -2.32 4.81 4.66
N VAL A 210 -2.93 3.83 5.34
CA VAL A 210 -3.95 2.95 4.75
C VAL A 210 -5.17 3.76 4.30
N GLY A 211 -5.60 4.75 5.09
CA GLY A 211 -6.63 5.71 4.70
C GLY A 211 -6.25 6.47 3.41
N GLY A 212 -5.00 6.89 3.29
CA GLY A 212 -4.45 7.50 2.07
C GLY A 212 -4.51 6.58 0.85
N ILE A 213 -4.10 5.31 1.01
CA ILE A 213 -4.17 4.30 -0.07
C ILE A 213 -5.62 4.12 -0.54
N ARG A 214 -6.57 3.96 0.38
CA ARG A 214 -8.00 3.86 0.04
C ARG A 214 -8.49 5.09 -0.73
N GLY A 215 -8.03 6.28 -0.32
CA GLY A 215 -8.28 7.53 -1.04
C GLY A 215 -7.77 7.51 -2.49
N HIS A 216 -6.55 7.02 -2.72
CA HIS A 216 -5.98 6.90 -4.06
C HIS A 216 -6.65 5.80 -4.92
N VAL A 217 -7.20 4.75 -4.31
CA VAL A 217 -7.87 3.65 -5.03
C VAL A 217 -9.32 4.01 -5.39
N SER A 218 -10.10 4.47 -4.42
CA SER A 218 -11.56 4.63 -4.51
C SER A 218 -12.03 6.09 -4.51
N GLY A 219 -11.14 7.05 -4.24
CA GLY A 219 -11.47 8.47 -4.23
C GLY A 219 -11.72 9.06 -5.62
N ARG A 220 -12.17 10.31 -5.65
CA ARG A 220 -12.34 11.08 -6.90
C ARG A 220 -11.00 11.23 -7.61
N GLY A 221 -10.91 10.79 -8.86
CA GLY A 221 -9.64 10.74 -9.61
C GLY A 221 -8.70 9.61 -9.15
N GLY A 222 -9.21 8.67 -8.36
CA GLY A 222 -8.48 7.47 -7.97
C GLY A 222 -8.37 6.46 -9.12
N LEU A 223 -7.60 5.40 -8.87
CA LEU A 223 -7.25 4.40 -9.88
C LEU A 223 -8.47 3.70 -10.48
N THR A 224 -9.51 3.43 -9.66
CA THR A 224 -10.74 2.79 -10.12
C THR A 224 -11.49 3.67 -11.13
N GLU A 225 -11.61 4.97 -10.86
CA GLU A 225 -12.30 5.89 -11.77
C GLU A 225 -11.48 6.14 -13.04
N LEU A 226 -10.15 6.26 -12.91
CA LEU A 226 -9.25 6.41 -14.05
C LEU A 226 -9.33 5.21 -15.00
N ALA A 227 -9.35 3.99 -14.46
CA ALA A 227 -9.54 2.77 -15.26
C ALA A 227 -10.90 2.77 -15.97
N ARG A 228 -11.96 3.21 -15.29
CA ARG A 228 -13.30 3.31 -15.89
C ARG A 228 -13.35 4.35 -17.02
N GLU A 229 -12.73 5.51 -16.82
CA GLU A 229 -12.64 6.58 -17.83
C GLU A 229 -11.85 6.14 -19.06
N LEU A 230 -10.70 5.48 -18.88
CA LEU A 230 -9.89 4.94 -19.98
C LEU A 230 -10.66 3.91 -20.81
N GLN A 231 -11.37 2.98 -20.16
CA GLN A 231 -12.25 2.04 -20.85
C GLN A 231 -13.35 2.75 -21.66
N GLY A 232 -13.98 3.77 -21.08
CA GLY A 232 -14.99 4.58 -21.78
C GLY A 232 -14.44 5.29 -23.01
N HIS A 233 -13.27 5.92 -22.89
CA HIS A 233 -12.58 6.55 -24.02
C HIS A 233 -12.19 5.54 -25.10
N MET A 234 -11.77 4.32 -24.73
CA MET A 234 -11.44 3.29 -25.70
C MET A 234 -12.66 2.73 -26.44
N ALA A 235 -13.79 2.56 -25.75
CA ALA A 235 -15.04 2.20 -26.40
C ALA A 235 -15.47 3.27 -27.42
N ALA A 236 -15.36 4.55 -27.06
CA ALA A 236 -15.65 5.66 -27.97
C ALA A 236 -14.67 5.72 -29.16
N PHE A 237 -13.38 5.50 -28.90
CA PHE A 237 -12.34 5.47 -29.93
C PHE A 237 -12.59 4.34 -30.94
N ALA A 238 -12.86 3.12 -30.46
CA ALA A 238 -13.16 1.97 -31.32
C ALA A 238 -14.43 2.18 -32.18
N ALA A 239 -15.45 2.84 -31.63
CA ALA A 239 -16.66 3.19 -32.38
C ALA A 239 -16.39 4.26 -33.45
N ALA A 240 -15.53 5.24 -33.18
CA ALA A 240 -15.14 6.25 -34.16
C ALA A 240 -14.32 5.65 -35.32
N THR A 241 -13.42 4.69 -35.03
CA THR A 241 -12.63 4.02 -36.08
C THR A 241 -13.48 3.13 -36.98
N SER A 242 -14.50 2.44 -36.46
CA SER A 242 -15.38 1.59 -37.29
C SER A 242 -16.31 2.40 -38.19
N SER A 243 -16.81 3.55 -37.71
CA SER A 243 -17.64 4.47 -38.50
C SER A 243 -16.87 5.10 -39.67
N ALA A 244 -15.57 5.35 -39.51
CA ALA A 244 -14.70 5.91 -40.54
C ALA A 244 -14.33 4.90 -41.64
N ALA A 245 -14.43 3.59 -41.36
CA ALA A 245 -14.25 2.53 -42.34
C ALA A 245 -15.52 2.26 -43.15
N GLY A 246 -16.70 2.38 -42.53
CA GLY A 246 -17.99 2.11 -43.18
C GLY A 246 -18.51 3.20 -44.14
N THR A 247 -18.02 4.44 -44.01
CA THR A 247 -18.46 5.57 -44.87
C THR A 247 -17.76 5.64 -46.22
N THR A 248 -16.67 4.89 -46.41
CA THR A 248 -15.89 4.83 -47.66
C THR A 248 -16.33 3.72 -48.62
N SER A 249 -17.30 2.87 -48.25
CA SER A 249 -17.72 1.70 -49.04
C SER A 249 -19.04 1.89 -49.80
N HIS A 250 -19.53 3.12 -49.97
CA HIS A 250 -20.74 3.47 -50.73
C HIS A 250 -20.41 4.41 -51.89
#